data_AF-A0A396MA23-F1
#
_entry.id   AF-A0A396MA23-F1
#
_cell.length_a   1.000
_cell.length_b   1.000
_cell.length_c   1.000
_cell.angle_alpha   90.00
_cell.angle_beta   90.00
_cell.angle_gamma   90.00
#
_symmetry.space_group_name_H-M   'P 1'
#
loop_
_entity.id
_entity.type
_entity.pdbx_description
1 polymer ?
#
loop_
_entity_poly.entity_id
_entity_poly.type
_entity_poly.pdbx_seq_one_letter_code
_entity_poly.pdbx_strand_id
1 'polypeptide(L)'
;MRIMREILCLLVVLTWGNTVTKVSAQAPTDKEITLFEVGAPLTSDESNLSNLFCNFSRYIENRAGIELVSYKKVGTVKNRSHARKYLKNNFGASSSIFWDIMSHTGSTSTNISKEITNSRIWLDVMPTDNFKDSYEMTRREKRKQTVASIDVGDSIYEITFNYDNKQYVYFVFVDPQSHAVVTEGNIFAFTIPYSHIVYVDTQHK
;
A
#
# COMPACT_ATOMS: atom_id res chain seq x y z
N MET A 1 45.61 -9.69 -54.11
CA MET A 1 45.53 -11.15 -54.33
C MET A 1 46.73 -11.83 -53.65
N ARG A 2 46.61 -12.25 -52.39
CA ARG A 2 47.19 -13.51 -51.89
C ARG A 2 46.68 -13.77 -50.47
N ILE A 3 46.31 -15.02 -50.28
CA ILE A 3 45.50 -15.58 -49.23
C ILE A 3 46.42 -16.38 -48.29
N MET A 4 46.08 -16.32 -46.99
CA MET A 4 46.26 -17.31 -45.92
C MET A 4 47.60 -17.58 -45.21
N ARG A 5 47.39 -17.68 -43.89
CA ARG A 5 47.83 -18.68 -42.90
C ARG A 5 49.29 -18.64 -42.47
N GLU A 6 49.47 -18.36 -41.19
CA GLU A 6 50.14 -19.27 -40.26
C GLU A 6 49.54 -19.03 -38.85
N ILE A 7 49.23 -20.13 -38.18
CA ILE A 7 48.56 -20.24 -36.89
C ILE A 7 49.65 -20.29 -35.82
N LEU A 8 49.62 -19.38 -34.84
CA LEU A 8 50.43 -19.55 -33.63
C LEU A 8 49.56 -19.32 -32.39
N CYS A 9 49.14 -20.45 -31.81
CA CYS A 9 48.53 -20.54 -30.50
C CYS A 9 49.56 -20.14 -29.44
N LEU A 10 49.37 -18.99 -28.78
CA LEU A 10 50.03 -18.71 -27.51
C LEU A 10 49.00 -18.28 -26.46
N LEU A 11 48.84 -19.20 -25.52
CA LEU A 11 48.16 -19.11 -24.24
C LEU A 11 48.37 -17.74 -23.56
N VAL A 12 47.30 -16.99 -23.35
CA VAL A 12 47.25 -15.96 -22.32
C VAL A 12 46.22 -16.37 -21.28
N VAL A 13 46.73 -16.48 -20.06
CA VAL A 13 46.12 -16.97 -18.84
C VAL A 13 44.87 -16.16 -18.50
N LEU A 14 43.76 -16.89 -18.28
CA LEU A 14 42.55 -16.43 -17.63
C LEU A 14 42.87 -16.00 -16.19
N THR A 15 43.09 -14.71 -15.94
CA THR A 15 42.96 -14.17 -14.59
C THR A 15 41.48 -13.84 -14.37
N TRP A 16 40.81 -14.73 -13.66
CA TRP A 16 39.51 -14.49 -13.04
C TRP A 16 39.62 -13.33 -12.04
N GLY A 17 39.41 -12.11 -12.52
CA GLY A 17 39.06 -10.97 -11.68
C GLY A 17 37.54 -10.85 -11.66
N ASN A 18 36.86 -11.68 -10.88
CA ASN A 18 35.49 -11.37 -10.47
C ASN A 18 35.57 -10.17 -9.54
N THR A 19 35.59 -8.96 -10.10
CA THR A 19 35.13 -7.79 -9.37
C THR A 19 33.64 -8.00 -9.14
N VAL A 20 33.32 -8.67 -8.04
CA VAL A 20 32.02 -8.55 -7.40
C VAL A 20 31.93 -7.07 -7.01
N THR A 21 31.39 -6.26 -7.91
CA THR A 21 30.75 -5.02 -7.51
C THR A 21 29.66 -5.45 -6.55
N LYS A 22 29.97 -5.40 -5.25
CA LYS A 22 28.96 -5.13 -4.24
C LYS A 22 28.35 -3.81 -4.65
N VAL A 23 27.31 -3.86 -5.49
CA VAL A 23 26.28 -2.86 -5.45
C VAL A 23 25.78 -2.96 -4.02
N SER A 24 26.31 -2.09 -3.17
CA SER A 24 25.69 -1.80 -1.89
C SER A 24 24.27 -1.46 -2.26
N ALA A 25 23.34 -2.38 -1.98
CA ALA A 25 21.93 -2.08 -1.98
C ALA A 25 21.77 -1.06 -0.88
N GLN A 26 21.95 0.21 -1.23
CA GLN A 26 21.38 1.31 -0.47
C GLN A 26 19.89 0.99 -0.50
N ALA A 27 19.39 0.35 0.55
CA ALA A 27 17.96 0.15 0.73
C ALA A 27 17.33 1.52 0.49
N PRO A 28 16.33 1.65 -0.38
CA PRO A 28 15.71 2.94 -0.62
C PRO A 28 14.96 3.29 0.67
N THR A 29 15.64 4.01 1.57
CA THR A 29 15.11 4.42 2.87
C THR A 29 13.94 5.39 2.73
N ASP A 30 13.74 5.94 1.52
CA ASP A 30 12.68 6.89 1.18
C ASP A 30 11.54 6.26 0.37
N LYS A 31 11.54 4.93 0.17
CA LYS A 31 10.43 4.27 -0.54
C LYS A 31 9.21 4.18 0.37
N GLU A 32 8.12 4.76 -0.07
CA GLU A 32 6.79 4.57 0.49
C GLU A 32 6.07 3.44 -0.24
N ILE A 33 5.27 2.66 0.49
CA ILE A 33 4.53 1.51 -0.04
C ILE A 33 3.20 1.35 0.70
N THR A 34 2.17 0.88 0.02
CA THR A 34 0.87 0.61 0.64
C THR A 34 0.78 -0.80 1.21
N LEU A 35 -0.11 -1.05 2.17
CA LEU A 35 -0.33 -2.41 2.71
C LEU A 35 -0.80 -3.43 1.66
N PHE A 36 -1.38 -2.93 0.58
CA PHE A 36 -1.77 -3.66 -0.63
C PHE A 36 -0.58 -4.25 -1.39
N GLU A 37 0.57 -3.56 -1.37
CA GLU A 37 1.74 -3.89 -2.18
C GLU A 37 2.85 -4.63 -1.39
N VAL A 38 2.75 -4.66 -0.06
CA VAL A 38 3.71 -5.37 0.79
C VAL A 38 3.45 -6.88 0.73
N GLY A 39 4.49 -7.68 0.47
CA GLY A 39 4.38 -9.14 0.49
C GLY A 39 4.29 -9.76 -0.89
N ALA A 40 3.17 -10.42 -1.20
CA ALA A 40 3.02 -11.16 -2.45
C ALA A 40 3.00 -10.20 -3.66
N PRO A 41 3.61 -10.57 -4.80
CA PRO A 41 3.49 -9.78 -6.03
C PRO A 41 2.03 -9.62 -6.48
N LEU A 42 1.70 -8.47 -7.07
CA LEU A 42 0.36 -8.15 -7.57
C LEU A 42 0.02 -8.90 -8.87
N THR A 43 -0.12 -10.21 -8.79
CA THR A 43 -0.47 -11.07 -9.94
C THR A 43 -1.98 -11.30 -10.09
N SER A 44 -2.77 -10.87 -9.12
CA SER A 44 -4.24 -10.93 -9.13
C SER A 44 -4.85 -9.94 -8.14
N ASP A 45 -6.11 -9.56 -8.35
CA ASP A 45 -6.89 -8.74 -7.40
C ASP A 45 -6.89 -9.39 -5.99
N GLU A 46 -7.06 -10.71 -5.91
CA GLU A 46 -6.98 -11.49 -4.66
C GLU A 46 -5.62 -11.39 -3.95
N SER A 47 -4.49 -11.41 -4.69
CA SER A 47 -3.17 -11.26 -4.06
C SER A 47 -3.03 -9.91 -3.36
N ASN A 48 -3.58 -8.87 -3.98
CA ASN A 48 -3.57 -7.52 -3.46
C ASN A 48 -4.42 -7.40 -2.18
N LEU A 49 -5.66 -7.89 -2.22
CA LEU A 49 -6.56 -7.86 -1.05
C LEU A 49 -6.07 -8.76 0.08
N SER A 50 -5.47 -9.91 -0.24
CA SER A 50 -4.82 -10.78 0.74
C SER A 50 -3.65 -10.08 1.42
N ASN A 51 -2.84 -9.33 0.68
CA ASN A 51 -1.76 -8.53 1.27
C ASN A 51 -2.33 -7.56 2.31
N LEU A 52 -3.37 -6.77 1.98
CA LEU A 52 -4.01 -5.88 2.96
C LEU A 52 -4.40 -6.65 4.25
N PHE A 53 -5.10 -7.77 4.11
CA PHE A 53 -5.60 -8.55 5.25
C PHE A 53 -4.47 -9.11 6.13
N CYS A 54 -3.39 -9.60 5.51
CA CYS A 54 -2.23 -10.12 6.24
C CYS A 54 -1.39 -9.01 6.88
N ASN A 55 -1.32 -7.84 6.25
CA ASN A 55 -0.41 -6.78 6.61
C ASN A 55 -1.00 -5.78 7.61
N PHE A 56 -2.33 -5.64 7.64
CA PHE A 56 -3.00 -4.62 8.47
C PHE A 56 -2.63 -4.73 9.94
N SER A 57 -2.88 -5.89 10.57
CA SER A 57 -2.53 -6.08 11.99
C SER A 57 -1.03 -6.22 12.27
N ARG A 58 -0.23 -6.46 11.22
CA ARG A 58 1.22 -6.62 11.35
C ARG A 58 1.95 -5.29 11.41
N TYR A 59 1.65 -4.38 10.51
CA TYR A 59 2.35 -3.10 10.39
C TYR A 59 1.56 -1.93 11.00
N ILE A 60 0.31 -2.14 11.42
CA ILE A 60 -0.51 -1.11 12.04
C ILE A 60 -0.90 -1.54 13.43
N GLU A 61 -0.56 -0.71 14.40
CA GLU A 61 -1.11 -0.79 15.73
C GLU A 61 -2.60 -0.44 15.67
N ASN A 62 -3.40 -1.49 15.74
CA ASN A 62 -4.84 -1.41 15.68
C ASN A 62 -5.47 -0.92 16.99
N ARG A 63 -5.16 0.32 17.39
CA ARG A 63 -5.69 0.94 18.62
C ARG A 63 -7.19 1.16 18.56
N ALA A 64 -7.72 1.32 17.35
CA ALA A 64 -9.14 1.50 17.08
C ALA A 64 -9.95 0.18 17.15
N GLY A 65 -9.32 -0.99 17.27
CA GLY A 65 -10.02 -2.28 17.34
C GLY A 65 -10.74 -2.65 16.05
N ILE A 66 -10.17 -2.28 14.89
CA ILE A 66 -10.71 -2.63 13.57
C ILE A 66 -10.41 -4.07 13.22
N GLU A 67 -11.44 -4.84 12.89
CA GLU A 67 -11.27 -6.22 12.45
C GLU A 67 -11.67 -6.34 10.99
N LEU A 68 -10.71 -6.65 10.11
CA LEU A 68 -11.00 -6.97 8.71
C LEU A 68 -11.65 -8.36 8.65
N VAL A 69 -12.88 -8.44 8.15
CA VAL A 69 -13.70 -9.67 8.19
C VAL A 69 -13.62 -10.42 6.86
N SER A 70 -13.90 -9.76 5.75
CA SER A 70 -13.92 -10.39 4.43
C SER A 70 -13.80 -9.39 3.30
N TYR A 71 -13.46 -9.90 2.12
CA TYR A 71 -13.55 -9.16 0.87
C TYR A 71 -14.22 -10.02 -0.22
N LYS A 72 -14.93 -9.38 -1.16
CA LYS A 72 -15.52 -10.07 -2.32
C LYS A 72 -15.67 -9.13 -3.51
N LYS A 73 -15.54 -9.67 -4.72
CA LYS A 73 -15.84 -8.94 -5.96
C LYS A 73 -17.36 -8.77 -6.09
N VAL A 74 -17.82 -7.54 -6.30
CA VAL A 74 -19.26 -7.20 -6.42
C VAL A 74 -19.63 -6.64 -7.79
N GLY A 75 -18.65 -6.37 -8.66
CA GLY A 75 -18.93 -5.99 -10.03
C GLY A 75 -17.76 -5.32 -10.72
N THR A 76 -18.10 -4.57 -11.77
CA THR A 76 -17.18 -3.81 -12.61
C THR A 76 -17.76 -2.42 -12.87
N VAL A 77 -16.91 -1.40 -12.92
CA VAL A 77 -17.33 -0.02 -13.18
C VAL A 77 -17.85 0.10 -14.61
N LYS A 78 -19.14 0.41 -14.76
CA LYS A 78 -19.81 0.60 -16.06
C LYS A 78 -19.70 2.02 -16.59
N ASN A 79 -19.60 3.00 -15.69
CA ASN A 79 -19.46 4.43 -15.94
C ASN A 79 -19.20 5.16 -14.63
N ARG A 80 -18.83 6.45 -14.69
CA ARG A 80 -18.58 7.28 -13.50
C ARG A 80 -19.78 7.39 -12.55
N SER A 81 -21.02 7.37 -13.07
CA SER A 81 -22.22 7.39 -12.22
C SER A 81 -22.36 6.09 -11.42
N HIS A 82 -21.99 4.95 -12.01
CA HIS A 82 -21.92 3.66 -11.34
C HIS A 82 -20.94 3.69 -10.17
N ALA A 83 -19.69 4.12 -10.38
CA ALA A 83 -18.68 4.23 -9.33
C ALA A 83 -19.13 5.15 -8.18
N ARG A 84 -19.75 6.29 -8.51
CA ARG A 84 -20.31 7.22 -7.52
C ARG A 84 -21.34 6.59 -6.58
N LYS A 85 -22.12 5.58 -7.03
CA LYS A 85 -23.11 4.91 -6.18
C LYS A 85 -22.43 4.17 -5.03
N TYR A 86 -21.33 3.47 -5.31
CA TYR A 86 -20.54 2.75 -4.30
C TYR A 86 -19.83 3.74 -3.36
N LEU A 87 -19.26 4.81 -3.89
CA LEU A 87 -18.58 5.82 -3.07
C LEU A 87 -19.50 6.62 -2.15
N LYS A 88 -20.82 6.63 -2.40
CA LYS A 88 -21.78 7.18 -1.42
C LYS A 88 -21.77 6.40 -0.12
N ASN A 89 -21.46 5.10 -0.15
CA ASN A 89 -21.33 4.29 1.04
C ASN A 89 -19.98 4.54 1.74
N ASN A 90 -18.91 4.79 0.98
CA ASN A 90 -17.59 5.09 1.57
C ASN A 90 -17.51 6.47 2.24
N PHE A 91 -18.26 7.44 1.72
CA PHE A 91 -18.20 8.84 2.15
C PHE A 91 -19.57 9.38 2.60
N GLY A 92 -20.47 8.50 3.02
CA GLY A 92 -21.84 8.86 3.40
C GLY A 92 -21.90 9.36 4.84
N ALA A 93 -22.98 10.06 5.19
CA ALA A 93 -23.25 10.43 6.59
C ALA A 93 -23.22 9.21 7.53
N SER A 94 -23.66 8.05 7.03
CA SER A 94 -23.69 6.77 7.74
C SER A 94 -22.34 6.05 7.83
N SER A 95 -21.33 6.43 7.02
CA SER A 95 -19.99 5.87 7.12
C SER A 95 -19.17 6.67 8.15
N SER A 96 -19.75 6.88 9.33
CA SER A 96 -19.35 7.79 10.43
C SER A 96 -17.94 7.58 11.02
N ILE A 97 -17.06 6.92 10.28
CA ILE A 97 -15.68 6.67 10.62
C ILE A 97 -14.84 7.63 9.76
N PHE A 98 -14.30 8.65 10.42
CA PHE A 98 -13.09 9.28 9.92
C PHE A 98 -11.92 8.62 10.64
N TRP A 99 -10.88 8.25 9.91
CA TRP A 99 -9.65 7.85 10.55
C TRP A 99 -8.47 8.61 9.98
N ASP A 100 -7.48 8.80 10.83
CA ASP A 100 -6.20 9.38 10.48
C ASP A 100 -5.09 8.41 10.91
N ILE A 101 -3.94 8.57 10.26
CA ILE A 101 -2.80 7.69 10.48
C ILE A 101 -1.73 8.51 11.13
N MET A 102 -1.37 8.07 12.32
CA MET A 102 -0.30 8.67 13.08
C MET A 102 0.91 7.76 13.00
N SER A 103 2.06 8.37 12.74
CA SER A 103 3.34 7.68 12.77
C SER A 103 4.23 8.28 13.84
N HIS A 104 4.97 7.42 14.53
CA HIS A 104 6.04 7.79 15.43
C HIS A 104 7.31 7.07 15.00
N THR A 105 8.37 7.85 14.79
CA THR A 105 9.71 7.33 14.49
C THR A 105 10.70 7.90 15.49
N GLY A 106 11.20 7.05 16.39
CA GLY A 106 12.32 7.34 17.27
C GLY A 106 13.64 7.04 16.55
N SER A 107 14.60 7.97 16.62
CA SER A 107 15.97 7.77 16.13
C SER A 107 16.97 8.28 17.16
N THR A 108 17.96 7.46 17.50
CA THR A 108 19.14 7.91 18.24
C THR A 108 20.21 8.30 17.24
N SER A 109 20.44 9.61 17.05
CA SER A 109 21.53 10.09 16.21
C SER A 109 22.85 10.08 16.99
N THR A 110 23.60 9.00 16.87
CA THR A 110 25.05 9.05 17.10
C THR A 110 25.71 8.59 15.81
N ASN A 111 26.41 9.53 15.17
CA ASN A 111 27.07 9.47 13.88
C ASN A 111 27.37 8.04 13.35
N ILE A 112 26.86 7.78 12.12
CA ILE A 112 27.23 6.74 11.11
C ILE A 112 26.07 5.81 10.68
N SER A 113 24.99 5.63 11.45
CA SER A 113 23.74 5.04 10.94
C SER A 113 22.53 5.56 11.72
N LYS A 114 21.50 6.06 11.03
CA LYS A 114 20.19 6.30 11.67
C LYS A 114 19.53 4.94 11.86
N GLU A 115 19.83 4.26 12.96
CA GLU A 115 19.02 3.13 13.38
C GLU A 115 17.68 3.65 13.90
N ILE A 116 16.60 3.13 13.31
CA ILE A 116 15.24 3.37 13.78
C ILE A 116 15.05 2.44 14.97
N THR A 117 14.97 3.02 16.16
CA THR A 117 14.89 2.27 17.42
C THR A 117 13.44 2.08 17.89
N ASN A 118 12.51 2.83 17.31
CA ASN A 118 11.09 2.74 17.65
C ASN A 118 10.24 3.25 16.48
N SER A 119 9.67 2.35 15.67
CA SER A 119 8.75 2.73 14.60
C SER A 119 7.36 2.18 14.88
N ARG A 120 6.38 3.08 15.01
CA ARG A 120 4.99 2.75 15.32
C ARG A 120 4.09 3.52 14.38
N ILE A 121 3.16 2.81 13.75
CA ILE A 121 2.08 3.41 12.94
C ILE A 121 0.78 2.93 13.55
N TRP A 122 -0.13 3.85 13.87
CA TRP A 122 -1.44 3.48 14.40
C TRP A 122 -2.55 4.24 13.69
N LEU A 123 -3.72 3.61 13.70
CA LEU A 123 -4.95 4.20 13.22
C LEU A 123 -5.68 4.86 14.38
N ASP A 124 -6.04 6.12 14.21
CA ASP A 124 -6.94 6.84 15.13
C ASP A 124 -8.28 7.09 14.44
N VAL A 125 -9.39 6.80 15.13
CA VAL A 125 -10.75 7.01 14.59
C VAL A 125 -11.36 8.21 15.28
N MET A 126 -11.56 9.30 14.54
CA MET A 126 -12.13 10.52 15.08
C MET A 126 -13.66 10.52 14.95
N PRO A 127 -14.41 10.81 16.02
CA PRO A 127 -15.86 10.94 15.95
C PRO A 127 -16.26 12.16 15.10
N THR A 128 -17.25 11.94 14.21
CA THR A 128 -17.66 12.92 13.18
C THR A 128 -18.50 14.10 13.71
N ASP A 129 -18.93 14.02 14.97
CA ASP A 129 -19.93 14.94 15.55
C ASP A 129 -19.38 16.35 15.78
N ASN A 130 -18.06 16.50 15.84
CA ASN A 130 -17.40 17.77 16.16
C ASN A 130 -17.13 18.67 14.93
N PHE A 131 -17.35 18.21 13.70
CA PHE A 131 -16.88 18.90 12.47
C PHE A 131 -17.86 18.89 11.30
N LYS A 132 -19.17 18.75 11.56
CA LYS A 132 -20.20 18.38 10.57
C LYS A 132 -20.11 19.09 9.21
N ASP A 133 -19.96 20.43 9.17
CA ASP A 133 -20.00 21.19 7.91
C ASP A 133 -18.65 21.20 7.14
N SER A 134 -17.52 21.40 7.83
CA SER A 134 -16.19 21.33 7.20
C SER A 134 -15.86 19.92 6.70
N TYR A 135 -16.41 18.93 7.38
CA TYR A 135 -16.22 17.52 7.08
C TYR A 135 -17.02 17.07 5.86
N GLU A 136 -18.27 17.52 5.69
CA GLU A 136 -19.04 17.21 4.48
C GLU A 136 -18.41 17.80 3.21
N MET A 137 -17.82 19.00 3.30
CA MET A 137 -17.01 19.54 2.19
C MET A 137 -15.80 18.65 1.86
N THR A 138 -15.08 18.21 2.89
CA THR A 138 -13.92 17.32 2.74
C THR A 138 -14.32 15.97 2.11
N ARG A 139 -15.44 15.38 2.56
CA ARG A 139 -16.01 14.15 1.99
C ARG A 139 -16.39 14.33 0.53
N ARG A 140 -17.00 15.45 0.18
CA ARG A 140 -17.40 15.75 -1.21
C ARG A 140 -16.18 15.88 -2.12
N GLU A 141 -15.12 16.56 -1.67
CA GLU A 141 -13.91 16.73 -2.46
C GLU A 141 -13.13 15.41 -2.58
N LYS A 142 -12.93 14.66 -1.47
CA LYS A 142 -12.33 13.31 -1.53
C LYS A 142 -13.10 12.39 -2.47
N ARG A 143 -14.44 12.36 -2.37
CA ARG A 143 -15.28 11.57 -3.30
C ARG A 143 -15.08 12.00 -4.75
N LYS A 144 -14.96 13.30 -5.02
CA LYS A 144 -14.75 13.82 -6.39
C LYS A 144 -13.38 13.39 -6.93
N GLN A 145 -12.34 13.47 -6.11
CA GLN A 145 -10.98 13.02 -6.43
C GLN A 145 -10.95 11.51 -6.68
N THR A 146 -11.52 10.70 -5.78
CA THR A 146 -11.62 9.24 -5.96
C THR A 146 -12.32 8.87 -7.27
N VAL A 147 -13.44 9.52 -7.61
CA VAL A 147 -14.13 9.26 -8.88
C VAL A 147 -13.27 9.58 -10.10
N ALA A 148 -12.37 10.56 -10.00
CA ALA A 148 -11.51 10.96 -11.10
C ALA A 148 -10.39 9.93 -11.35
N SER A 149 -9.97 9.18 -10.32
CA SER A 149 -8.98 8.10 -10.40
C SER A 149 -9.57 6.74 -10.76
N ILE A 150 -10.90 6.62 -10.87
CA ILE A 150 -11.56 5.35 -11.21
C ILE A 150 -11.87 5.32 -12.70
N ASP A 151 -11.44 4.25 -13.35
CA ASP A 151 -11.67 4.00 -14.76
C ASP A 151 -12.87 3.08 -15.01
N VAL A 152 -13.42 3.19 -16.22
CA VAL A 152 -14.44 2.24 -16.69
C VAL A 152 -13.75 0.92 -16.98
N GLY A 153 -14.25 -0.16 -16.38
CA GLY A 153 -13.59 -1.47 -16.43
C GLY A 153 -12.95 -1.89 -15.10
N ASP A 154 -12.76 -0.97 -14.15
CA ASP A 154 -12.23 -1.32 -12.83
C ASP A 154 -13.10 -2.35 -12.12
N SER A 155 -12.46 -3.34 -11.52
CA SER A 155 -13.10 -4.29 -10.60
C SER A 155 -13.56 -3.54 -9.35
N ILE A 156 -14.76 -3.87 -8.87
CA ILE A 156 -15.32 -3.32 -7.63
C ILE A 156 -15.29 -4.43 -6.59
N TYR A 157 -14.60 -4.19 -5.49
CA TYR A 157 -14.55 -5.08 -4.33
C TYR A 157 -15.21 -4.44 -3.13
N GLU A 158 -15.94 -5.27 -2.40
CA GLU A 158 -16.52 -4.96 -1.10
C GLU A 158 -15.59 -5.51 -0.02
N ILE A 159 -15.19 -4.67 0.93
CA ILE A 159 -14.45 -5.02 2.16
C ILE A 159 -15.40 -4.83 3.33
N THR A 160 -15.56 -5.89 4.12
CA THR A 160 -16.34 -5.89 5.35
C THR A 160 -15.39 -5.83 6.54
N PHE A 161 -15.65 -4.94 7.48
CA PHE A 161 -14.87 -4.83 8.72
C PHE A 161 -15.73 -4.48 9.92
N ASN A 162 -15.31 -4.88 11.12
CA ASN A 162 -15.95 -4.51 12.37
C ASN A 162 -15.21 -3.34 13.03
N TYR A 163 -15.97 -2.41 13.60
CA TYR A 163 -15.48 -1.33 14.45
C TYR A 163 -16.59 -0.91 15.42
N ASP A 164 -16.26 -0.66 16.69
CA ASP A 164 -17.24 -0.22 17.71
C ASP A 164 -18.53 -1.09 17.73
N ASN A 165 -18.35 -2.41 17.73
CA ASN A 165 -19.44 -3.41 17.70
C ASN A 165 -20.41 -3.27 16.52
N LYS A 166 -20.01 -2.58 15.45
CA LYS A 166 -20.78 -2.41 14.21
C LYS A 166 -19.98 -2.95 13.04
N GLN A 167 -20.69 -3.55 12.09
CA GLN A 167 -20.11 -3.98 10.83
C GLN A 167 -20.26 -2.90 9.77
N TYR A 168 -19.18 -2.62 9.07
CA TYR A 168 -19.10 -1.63 8.01
C TYR A 168 -18.77 -2.29 6.68
N VAL A 169 -19.25 -1.66 5.62
CA VAL A 169 -19.00 -2.06 4.25
C VAL A 169 -18.28 -0.92 3.54
N TYR A 170 -17.13 -1.23 2.94
CA TYR A 170 -16.31 -0.28 2.22
C TYR A 170 -15.98 -0.81 0.82
N PHE A 171 -16.02 0.06 -0.19
CA PHE A 171 -15.77 -0.33 -1.57
C PHE A 171 -14.39 0.11 -2.03
N VAL A 172 -13.62 -0.80 -2.60
CA VAL A 172 -12.34 -0.51 -3.26
C VAL A 172 -12.45 -0.80 -4.75
N PHE A 173 -11.65 -0.09 -5.54
CA PHE A 173 -11.60 -0.20 -6.98
C PHE A 173 -10.22 -0.69 -7.37
N VAL A 174 -10.16 -1.64 -8.30
CA VAL A 174 -8.92 -2.30 -8.72
C VAL A 174 -8.84 -2.28 -10.23
N ASP A 175 -7.71 -1.80 -10.76
CA ASP A 175 -7.39 -1.90 -12.18
C ASP A 175 -7.20 -3.39 -12.53
N PRO A 176 -8.00 -3.96 -13.44
CA PRO A 176 -7.95 -5.39 -13.75
C PRO A 176 -6.71 -5.81 -14.55
N GLN A 177 -5.94 -4.87 -15.11
CA GLN A 177 -4.72 -5.14 -15.87
C GLN A 177 -3.49 -5.13 -14.98
N SER A 178 -3.37 -4.11 -14.11
CA SER A 178 -2.23 -3.96 -13.20
C SER A 178 -2.46 -4.62 -11.84
N HIS A 179 -3.70 -4.98 -11.52
CA HIS A 179 -4.17 -5.41 -10.20
C HIS A 179 -3.93 -4.37 -9.11
N ALA A 180 -3.60 -3.13 -9.46
CA ALA A 180 -3.38 -2.03 -8.53
C ALA A 180 -4.70 -1.49 -7.99
N VAL A 181 -4.73 -1.18 -6.70
CA VAL A 181 -5.88 -0.56 -6.04
C VAL A 181 -5.84 0.94 -6.26
N VAL A 182 -6.99 1.54 -6.59
CA VAL A 182 -7.14 3.00 -6.60
C VAL A 182 -6.90 3.53 -5.18
N THR A 183 -5.88 4.38 -5.05
CA THR A 183 -5.41 4.90 -3.76
C THR A 183 -6.17 6.14 -3.31
N GLU A 184 -6.60 6.99 -4.24
CA GLU A 184 -7.23 8.27 -3.89
C GLU A 184 -8.53 8.06 -3.11
N GLY A 185 -8.54 8.53 -1.86
CA GLY A 185 -9.69 8.43 -0.96
C GLY A 185 -9.99 7.01 -0.50
N ASN A 186 -9.12 6.04 -0.79
CA ASN A 186 -9.16 4.71 -0.21
C ASN A 186 -8.59 4.74 1.20
N ILE A 187 -9.45 4.44 2.16
CA ILE A 187 -9.15 4.55 3.59
C ILE A 187 -8.08 3.53 4.05
N PHE A 188 -7.86 2.47 3.29
CA PHE A 188 -6.83 1.45 3.55
C PHE A 188 -5.57 1.61 2.70
N ALA A 189 -5.55 2.53 1.73
CA ALA A 189 -4.45 2.69 0.77
C ALA A 189 -3.44 3.76 1.17
N PHE A 190 -3.19 3.89 2.47
CA PHE A 190 -2.16 4.78 2.96
C PHE A 190 -0.78 4.19 2.74
N THR A 191 0.20 5.08 2.63
CA THR A 191 1.60 4.70 2.50
C THR A 191 2.25 4.55 3.86
N ILE A 192 3.12 3.55 3.97
CA ILE A 192 4.02 3.36 5.10
C ILE A 192 5.48 3.44 4.60
N PRO A 193 6.39 4.03 5.38
CA PRO A 193 7.80 4.03 5.02
C PRO A 193 8.36 2.60 4.97
N TYR A 194 9.17 2.26 3.97
CA TYR A 194 9.80 0.95 3.88
C TYR A 194 10.66 0.63 5.13
N SER A 195 11.24 1.66 5.73
CA SER A 195 12.02 1.53 6.96
C SER A 195 11.19 1.05 8.17
N HIS A 196 9.87 1.33 8.20
CA HIS A 196 8.96 0.81 9.20
C HIS A 196 8.76 -0.71 9.03
N ILE A 197 8.60 -1.18 7.80
CA ILE A 197 8.44 -2.61 7.48
C ILE A 197 9.68 -3.38 7.94
N VAL A 198 10.87 -2.89 7.57
CA VAL A 198 12.14 -3.51 7.99
C VAL A 198 12.24 -3.58 9.52
N TYR A 199 11.89 -2.49 10.22
CA TYR A 199 11.89 -2.47 11.68
C TYR A 199 10.97 -3.55 12.25
N VAL A 200 9.69 -3.58 11.88
CA VAL A 200 8.71 -4.55 12.39
C VAL A 200 9.16 -6.00 12.10
N ASP A 201 9.65 -6.27 10.89
CA ASP A 201 10.09 -7.60 10.48
C ASP A 201 11.32 -8.10 11.26
N THR A 202 12.18 -7.19 11.74
CA THR A 202 13.31 -7.56 12.60
C THR A 202 12.93 -7.85 14.04
N GLN A 203 11.82 -7.28 14.55
CA GLN A 203 11.35 -7.53 15.91
C GLN A 203 10.63 -8.88 16.08
N HIS A 204 10.14 -9.45 14.97
CA HIS A 204 9.35 -10.70 14.97
C HIS A 204 10.10 -11.92 14.41
N LYS A 205 11.44 -11.86 14.34
CA LYS A 205 12.32 -13.01 14.07
C LYS A 205 12.75 -13.68 15.37
#